data_AF-A0AAU3K1M2-F1
#
_entry.id   AF-A0AAU3K1M2-F1
#
_cell.length_a   1.000
_cell.length_b   1.000
_cell.length_c   1.000
_cell.angle_alpha   90.00
_cell.angle_beta   90.00
_cell.angle_gamma   90.00
#
_symmetry.space_group_name_H-M   'P 1'
#
loop_
_entity.id
_entity.type
_entity.pdbx_description
1 polymer ?
#
loop_
_entity_poly.entity_id
_entity_poly.type
_entity_poly.pdbx_seq_one_letter_code
_entity_poly.pdbx_strand_id
1 'polypeptide(L)'
;MTPHWQKSSYCSEGASCIHIATTPNLTPRTIHLKESGDPSGAILTTTPAAFHTLLTTLKAGTPPQNTTTPQIEVTLGGSPDTPDTPVHLRSTTAPETVVTTDRENWNAFVLGVRAGEFDHFV
;
A
#
# COMPACT_ATOMS: atom_id res chain seq x y z
N MET A 1 2.88 -22.54 -0.23
CA MET A 1 3.27 -21.79 0.99
C MET A 1 2.39 -20.56 1.06
N THR A 2 1.76 -20.32 2.21
CA THR A 2 0.97 -19.10 2.42
C THR A 2 1.92 -17.89 2.45
N PRO A 3 1.58 -16.77 1.78
CA PRO A 3 2.37 -15.55 1.89
C PRO A 3 2.44 -15.09 3.36
N HIS A 4 3.64 -14.77 3.83
CA HIS A 4 3.82 -14.16 5.14
C HIS A 4 3.40 -12.69 5.05
N TRP A 5 2.22 -12.38 5.57
CA TRP A 5 1.68 -11.02 5.59
C TRP A 5 2.27 -10.24 6.75
N GLN A 6 2.79 -9.05 6.45
CA GLN A 6 3.28 -8.09 7.43
C GLN A 6 2.41 -6.82 7.42
N LYS A 7 2.00 -6.36 8.59
CA LYS A 7 1.43 -5.02 8.80
C LYS A 7 2.47 -4.11 9.46
N SER A 8 2.20 -2.80 9.48
CA SER A 8 3.05 -1.88 10.24
C SER A 8 2.94 -2.10 11.75
N SER A 9 4.03 -1.86 12.50
CA SER A 9 3.99 -1.85 13.97
C SER A 9 3.17 -0.68 14.53
N TYR A 10 2.99 0.38 13.75
CA TYR A 10 2.16 1.54 14.10
C TYR A 10 0.66 1.26 13.93
N CYS A 11 0.27 0.14 13.33
CA CYS A 11 -1.13 -0.23 13.22
C CYS A 11 -1.59 -0.96 14.50
N SER A 12 -2.50 -0.31 15.23
CA SER A 12 -3.06 -0.80 16.50
C SER A 12 -3.60 -2.23 16.42
N GLU A 13 -3.54 -2.95 17.54
CA GLU A 13 -4.17 -4.27 17.64
C GLU A 13 -5.68 -4.15 17.45
N GLY A 14 -6.26 -5.06 16.63
CA GLY A 14 -7.69 -5.06 16.32
C GLY A 14 -8.14 -4.00 15.30
N ALA A 15 -7.23 -3.13 14.84
CA ALA A 15 -7.53 -2.19 13.74
C ALA A 15 -7.43 -2.88 12.37
N SER A 16 -8.09 -2.27 11.40
CA SER A 16 -7.90 -2.61 9.99
C SER A 16 -6.52 -2.09 9.57
N CYS A 17 -5.71 -2.88 8.87
CA CYS A 17 -4.37 -2.47 8.45
C CYS A 17 -4.09 -2.83 7.00
N ILE A 18 -3.25 -2.02 6.37
CA ILE A 18 -2.55 -2.42 5.14
C ILE A 18 -1.55 -3.54 5.50
N HIS A 19 -1.65 -4.64 4.77
CA HIS A 19 -0.77 -5.80 4.88
C HIS A 19 0.00 -5.99 3.57
N ILE A 20 1.29 -6.27 3.71
CA ILE A 20 2.23 -6.50 2.60
C ILE A 20 2.69 -7.95 2.63
N ALA A 21 2.78 -8.58 1.47
CA ALA A 21 3.42 -9.88 1.34
C ALA A 21 4.20 -9.99 0.02
N THR A 22 5.13 -10.95 -0.03
CA THR A 22 5.83 -11.34 -1.25
C THR A 22 5.53 -12.80 -1.57
N THR A 23 5.58 -13.16 -2.85
CA THR A 23 5.62 -14.55 -3.33
C THR A 23 7.06 -14.88 -3.76
N PRO A 24 7.93 -15.28 -2.81
CA PRO A 24 9.37 -15.41 -3.08
C PRO A 24 9.72 -16.55 -4.05
N ASN A 25 8.81 -17.51 -4.25
CA ASN A 25 9.05 -18.72 -5.03
C ASN A 25 8.44 -18.66 -6.45
N LEU A 26 7.90 -17.51 -6.86
CA LEU A 26 7.39 -17.29 -8.21
C LEU A 26 8.38 -16.43 -9.01
N THR A 27 8.55 -16.73 -10.29
CA THR A 27 9.35 -15.91 -11.22
C THR A 27 8.42 -15.39 -12.32
N PRO A 28 8.22 -14.06 -12.43
CA PRO A 28 8.82 -13.01 -11.60
C PRO A 28 8.25 -12.95 -10.17
N ARG A 29 9.04 -12.42 -9.22
CA ARG A 29 8.59 -12.11 -7.85
C ARG A 29 7.53 -11.02 -7.91
N THR A 30 6.45 -11.17 -7.13
CA THR A 30 5.42 -10.13 -6.97
C THR A 30 5.26 -9.71 -5.52
N ILE A 31 4.86 -8.45 -5.34
CA ILE A 31 4.44 -7.89 -4.05
C ILE A 31 2.92 -7.81 -4.04
N HIS A 32 2.32 -8.15 -2.90
CA HIS A 32 0.89 -8.11 -2.69
C HIS A 32 0.57 -7.13 -1.56
N LEU A 33 -0.45 -6.30 -1.77
CA LEU A 33 -0.99 -5.38 -0.78
C LEU A 33 -2.47 -5.68 -0.61
N LYS A 34 -2.93 -5.70 0.63
CA LYS A 34 -4.37 -5.76 0.96
C LYS A 34 -4.64 -4.90 2.16
N GLU A 35 -5.87 -4.53 2.38
CA GLU A 35 -6.33 -3.88 3.61
C GLU A 35 -7.35 -4.83 4.27
N SER A 36 -7.25 -5.04 5.58
CA SER A 36 -8.04 -6.07 6.26
C SER A 36 -9.48 -5.65 6.58
N GLY A 37 -9.75 -4.35 6.65
CA GLY A 37 -11.09 -3.77 6.78
C GLY A 37 -11.78 -3.51 5.45
N ASP A 38 -11.07 -3.61 4.33
CA ASP A 38 -11.63 -3.45 2.99
C ASP A 38 -12.64 -4.56 2.68
N PRO A 39 -13.95 -4.23 2.59
CA PRO A 39 -14.99 -5.23 2.37
C PRO A 39 -14.92 -5.87 0.97
N SER A 40 -14.20 -5.25 0.02
CA SER A 40 -13.98 -5.84 -1.31
C SER A 40 -13.06 -7.06 -1.24
N GLY A 41 -12.23 -7.18 -0.19
CA GLY A 41 -11.21 -8.21 -0.09
C GLY A 41 -10.13 -8.12 -1.18
N ALA A 42 -9.96 -6.95 -1.81
CA ALA A 42 -9.03 -6.75 -2.90
C ALA A 42 -7.58 -7.06 -2.47
N ILE A 43 -6.83 -7.71 -3.36
CA ILE A 43 -5.40 -7.94 -3.22
C ILE A 43 -4.70 -7.31 -4.42
N LEU A 44 -4.16 -6.13 -4.21
CA LEU A 44 -3.34 -5.43 -5.18
C LEU A 44 -2.05 -6.21 -5.40
N THR A 45 -1.75 -6.55 -6.65
CA THR A 45 -0.49 -7.21 -7.04
C THR A 45 0.36 -6.27 -7.87
N THR A 46 1.66 -6.20 -7.54
CA THR A 46 2.61 -5.27 -8.15
C THR A 46 4.03 -5.85 -8.19
N THR A 47 4.96 -5.13 -8.80
CA THR A 47 6.37 -5.53 -8.88
C THR A 47 7.18 -4.98 -7.70
N PRO A 48 8.31 -5.62 -7.33
CA PRO A 48 9.23 -5.06 -6.34
C PRO A 48 9.71 -3.64 -6.70
N ALA A 49 10.00 -3.37 -7.97
CA ALA A 49 10.42 -2.06 -8.43
C ALA A 49 9.35 -0.98 -8.20
N ALA A 50 8.09 -1.29 -8.52
CA ALA A 50 6.98 -0.39 -8.27
C ALA A 50 6.73 -0.13 -6.78
N PHE A 51 6.83 -1.18 -5.97
CA PHE A 51 6.71 -1.06 -4.53
C PHE A 51 7.85 -0.22 -3.94
N HIS A 52 9.09 -0.40 -4.42
CA HIS A 52 10.24 0.43 -4.03
C HIS A 52 9.99 1.92 -4.32
N THR A 53 9.47 2.27 -5.50
CA THR A 53 9.11 3.65 -5.84
C THR A 53 8.06 4.23 -4.89
N LEU A 54 7.08 3.44 -4.46
CA LEU A 54 6.13 3.87 -3.44
C LEU A 54 6.85 4.15 -2.11
N LEU A 55 7.72 3.24 -1.66
CA LEU A 55 8.45 3.40 -0.40
C LEU A 55 9.31 4.67 -0.38
N THR A 56 10.08 4.92 -1.45
CA THR A 56 10.94 6.11 -1.55
C THR A 56 10.13 7.40 -1.58
N THR A 57 9.01 7.43 -2.29
CA THR A 57 8.09 8.58 -2.34
C THR A 57 7.54 8.92 -0.95
N LEU A 58 7.05 7.91 -0.22
CA LEU A 58 6.48 8.10 1.11
C LEU A 58 7.53 8.51 2.17
N LYS A 59 8.76 7.99 2.03
CA LYS A 59 9.92 8.39 2.85
C LYS A 59 10.30 9.85 2.62
N ALA A 60 10.28 10.32 1.38
CA ALA A 60 10.56 11.72 1.03
C ALA A 60 9.47 12.70 1.50
N GLY A 61 8.31 12.20 1.97
CA GLY A 61 7.18 13.03 2.39
C GLY A 61 6.53 13.83 1.27
N THR A 62 6.88 13.50 0.02
CA THR A 62 6.24 14.10 -1.15
C THR A 62 4.91 13.37 -1.35
N PRO A 63 3.77 14.08 -1.48
CA PRO A 63 2.52 13.42 -1.86
C PRO A 63 2.76 12.71 -3.19
N PRO A 64 2.31 11.45 -3.37
CA PRO A 64 2.48 10.74 -4.62
C PRO A 64 1.93 11.61 -5.75
N GLN A 65 2.83 12.17 -6.55
CA GLN A 65 2.47 13.01 -7.68
C GLN A 65 1.99 12.08 -8.79
N ASN A 66 1.02 12.52 -9.61
CA ASN A 66 0.68 11.90 -10.89
C ASN A 66 1.84 12.05 -11.91
N THR A 67 3.08 11.78 -11.50
CA THR A 67 4.23 11.72 -12.40
C THR A 67 4.15 10.43 -13.19
N THR A 68 4.40 10.51 -14.48
CA THR A 68 4.37 9.42 -15.45
C THR A 68 5.04 8.14 -14.91
N THR A 69 4.20 7.19 -14.46
CA THR A 69 4.48 5.78 -14.12
C THR A 69 5.09 5.43 -12.74
N PRO A 70 4.47 5.75 -11.58
CA PRO A 70 4.43 4.75 -10.53
C PRO A 70 3.44 3.66 -10.97
N GLN A 71 3.87 2.40 -11.02
CA GLN A 71 2.94 1.29 -11.28
C GLN A 71 1.88 1.17 -10.16
N ILE A 72 2.08 1.84 -9.02
CA ILE A 72 1.10 1.95 -7.93
C ILE A 72 0.61 3.39 -7.87
N GLU A 73 -0.66 3.61 -8.17
CA GLU A 73 -1.31 4.89 -8.01
C GLU A 73 -1.99 4.95 -6.64
N VAL A 74 -1.80 6.08 -5.96
CA VAL A 74 -2.39 6.35 -4.65
C VAL A 74 -3.25 7.60 -4.76
N THR A 75 -4.56 7.43 -4.63
CA THR A 75 -5.51 8.54 -4.57
C THR A 75 -5.80 8.82 -3.10
N LEU A 76 -5.32 9.96 -2.60
CA LEU A 76 -5.65 10.41 -1.26
C LEU A 76 -7.06 11.01 -1.27
N GLY A 77 -7.99 10.38 -0.56
CA GLY A 77 -9.25 11.02 -0.23
C GLY A 77 -9.05 12.12 0.82
N GLY A 78 -9.87 13.16 0.74
CA GLY A 78 -9.87 14.27 1.69
C GLY A 78 -9.44 15.57 1.02
N SER A 79 -10.36 16.24 0.33
CA SER A 79 -10.32 17.71 0.31
C SER A 79 -10.66 18.20 1.73
N PRO A 80 -10.26 19.41 2.16
CA PRO A 80 -10.87 20.05 3.33
C PRO A 80 -12.41 19.97 3.35
N ASP A 81 -13.04 19.84 2.17
CA ASP A 81 -14.49 19.71 2.00
C ASP A 81 -15.05 18.29 2.15
N THR A 82 -14.20 17.24 2.11
CA THR A 82 -14.64 15.82 2.15
C THR A 82 -13.74 14.93 3.02
N PRO A 83 -13.67 15.19 4.34
CA PRO A 83 -12.70 14.55 5.24
C PRO A 83 -12.84 13.03 5.34
N ASP A 84 -14.02 12.46 5.09
CA ASP A 84 -14.28 11.01 5.14
C ASP A 84 -13.94 10.26 3.84
N THR A 85 -13.33 10.92 2.85
CA THR A 85 -12.98 10.22 1.62
C THR A 85 -11.79 9.27 1.90
N PRO A 86 -11.89 7.97 1.59
CA PRO A 86 -10.83 7.01 1.84
C PRO A 86 -9.64 7.18 0.88
N VAL A 87 -8.52 6.59 1.23
CA VAL A 87 -7.34 6.44 0.37
C VAL A 87 -7.51 5.18 -0.49
N HIS A 88 -7.29 5.31 -1.79
CA HIS A 88 -7.33 4.19 -2.74
C HIS A 88 -5.92 3.90 -3.26
N LEU A 89 -5.53 2.62 -3.24
CA LEU A 89 -4.34 2.12 -3.90
C LEU A 89 -4.75 1.23 -5.08
N ARG A 90 -4.16 1.45 -6.25
CA ARG A 90 -4.39 0.59 -7.42
C ARG A 90 -3.11 0.41 -8.24
N SER A 91 -3.04 -0.66 -9.01
CA SER A 91 -1.92 -0.91 -9.91
C SER A 91 -2.30 -0.45 -11.31
N THR A 92 -1.38 0.20 -12.03
CA THR A 92 -1.63 0.59 -13.43
C THR A 92 -1.74 -0.62 -14.35
N THR A 93 -1.19 -1.77 -13.96
CA THR A 93 -1.27 -3.03 -14.71
C THR A 93 -2.51 -3.86 -14.37
N ALA A 94 -3.26 -3.48 -13.34
CA ALA A 94 -4.51 -4.12 -12.90
C ALA A 94 -5.45 -3.05 -12.30
N PRO A 95 -5.90 -2.07 -13.11
CA PRO A 95 -6.60 -0.88 -12.63
C PRO A 95 -7.97 -1.18 -12.01
N GLU A 96 -8.55 -2.34 -12.29
CA GLU A 96 -9.80 -2.84 -11.71
C GLU A 96 -9.64 -3.30 -10.25
N THR A 97 -8.42 -3.59 -9.81
CA THR A 97 -8.14 -3.98 -8.43
C THR A 97 -7.77 -2.75 -7.60
N VAL A 98 -8.70 -2.31 -6.76
CA VAL A 98 -8.53 -1.15 -5.87
C VAL A 98 -8.59 -1.62 -4.42
N VAL A 99 -7.50 -1.37 -3.68
CA VAL A 99 -7.46 -1.54 -2.23
C VAL A 99 -7.85 -0.22 -1.58
N THR A 100 -8.83 -0.27 -0.69
CA THR A 100 -9.38 0.89 0.01
C THR A 100 -8.90 0.89 1.45
N THR A 101 -8.45 2.04 1.96
CA THR A 101 -8.01 2.22 3.34
C THR A 101 -8.42 3.59 3.84
N ASP A 102 -8.66 3.76 5.14
CA ASP A 102 -8.91 5.09 5.71
C ASP A 102 -7.61 5.87 5.95
N ARG A 103 -7.76 7.12 6.40
CA ARG A 103 -6.63 8.03 6.60
C ARG A 103 -5.75 7.63 7.79
N GLU A 104 -6.33 7.08 8.85
CA GLU A 104 -5.60 6.67 10.05
C GLU A 104 -4.68 5.49 9.72
N ASN A 105 -5.23 4.48 9.07
CA ASN A 105 -4.54 3.26 8.67
C ASN A 105 -3.51 3.53 7.58
N TRP A 106 -3.80 4.44 6.64
CA TRP A 106 -2.80 4.96 5.71
C TRP A 106 -1.62 5.64 6.44
N ASN A 107 -1.89 6.47 7.44
CA ASN A 107 -0.83 7.16 8.19
C ASN A 107 0.03 6.15 8.96
N ALA A 108 -0.57 5.13 9.57
CA ALA A 108 0.17 4.04 10.21
C ALA A 108 1.09 3.31 9.22
N PHE A 109 0.60 3.00 8.02
CA PHE A 109 1.42 2.43 6.96
C PHE A 109 2.59 3.35 6.57
N VAL A 110 2.35 4.65 6.37
CA VAL A 110 3.41 5.63 6.05
C VAL A 110 4.46 5.72 7.16
N LEU A 111 4.07 5.65 8.43
CA LEU A 111 5.00 5.59 9.55
C LEU A 111 5.89 4.34 9.50
N GLY A 112 5.32 3.17 9.24
CA GLY A 112 6.08 1.93 9.04
C GLY A 112 7.05 2.00 7.86
N VAL A 113 6.62 2.59 6.74
CA VAL A 113 7.48 2.84 5.58
C VAL A 113 8.66 3.74 5.94
N ARG A 114 8.43 4.83 6.68
CA ARG A 114 9.48 5.74 7.14
C ARG A 114 10.44 5.10 8.14
N ALA A 115 9.94 4.17 8.95
CA ALA A 115 10.74 3.36 9.87
C ALA A 115 11.53 2.23 9.17
N GLY A 116 11.33 2.00 7.86
CA GLY A 116 12.04 0.99 7.09
C GLY A 116 11.51 -0.43 7.26
N GLU A 117 10.31 -0.60 7.84
CA GLU A 117 9.73 -1.92 8.15
C GLU A 117 9.56 -2.80 6.91
N PHE A 118 9.36 -2.19 5.74
CA PHE A 118 9.03 -2.88 4.48
C PHE A 118 10.20 -2.96 3.48
N ASP A 119 11.40 -2.49 3.84
CA ASP A 119 12.54 -2.42 2.91
C ASP A 119 13.04 -3.80 2.46
N HIS A 120 12.82 -4.84 3.24
CA HIS A 120 13.23 -6.21 2.93
C HIS A 120 12.37 -6.90 1.86
N PHE A 121 11.27 -6.27 1.41
CA PHE A 121 10.44 -6.81 0.34
C PHE A 121 11.01 -6.54 -1.06
N VAL A 122 11.94 -5.56 -1.20
CA VAL A 122 12.47 -5.05 -2.47
C VAL A 122 13.96 -5.29 -2.65
#